data_AF-A0A7W1WNA6-F1
#
_entry.id   AF-A0A7W1WNA6-F1
#
_cell.length_a   1.000
_cell.length_b   1.000
_cell.length_c   1.000
_cell.angle_alpha   90.00
_cell.angle_beta   90.00
_cell.angle_gamma   90.00
#
_symmetry.space_group_name_H-M   'P 1'
#
loop_
_entity.id
_entity.type
_entity.pdbx_description
1 polymer ?
#
loop_
_entity_poly.entity_id
_entity_poly.type
_entity_poly.pdbx_seq_one_letter_code
_entity_poly.pdbx_strand_id
1 'polypeptide(L)'
;MKEQEIIAKLKEMRVGEPIRFTTENPDVYLDVDRIFLGLDEGWVIYHQERRLVMHDLQEAVQYICKYWNLNIKKVMDLQFSELDEIEDLGEY
;
A
#
# COMPACT_ATOMS: atom_id res chain seq x y z
N MET A 1 2.91 -16.62 4.06
CA MET A 1 2.45 -16.35 2.67
C MET A 1 2.55 -14.87 2.33
N LYS A 2 1.93 -13.95 3.10
CA LYS A 2 2.01 -12.49 2.87
C LYS A 2 3.43 -11.94 2.64
N GLU A 3 4.36 -12.25 3.54
CA GLU A 3 5.74 -11.73 3.46
C GLU A 3 6.46 -12.20 2.20
N GLN A 4 6.27 -13.45 1.77
CA GLN A 4 6.91 -13.96 0.55
C GLN A 4 6.39 -13.27 -0.71
N GLU A 5 5.09 -12.92 -0.73
CA GLU A 5 4.51 -12.13 -1.84
C GLU A 5 5.06 -10.71 -1.88
N ILE A 6 5.20 -10.05 -0.71
CA ILE A 6 5.82 -8.72 -0.64
C ILE A 6 7.28 -8.80 -1.09
N ILE A 7 8.04 -9.80 -0.63
CA ILE A 7 9.44 -9.99 -1.03
C ILE A 7 9.55 -10.16 -2.55
N ALA A 8 8.68 -10.97 -3.17
CA ALA A 8 8.68 -11.13 -4.62
C ALA A 8 8.41 -9.79 -5.32
N LYS A 9 7.35 -9.07 -4.91
CA LYS A 9 7.00 -7.75 -5.45
C LYS A 9 8.13 -6.73 -5.31
N LEU A 10 8.78 -6.65 -4.15
CA LEU A 10 9.88 -5.72 -3.90
C LEU A 10 11.14 -6.05 -4.71
N LYS A 11 11.41 -7.33 -4.97
CA LYS A 11 12.55 -7.77 -5.80
C LYS A 11 12.32 -7.51 -7.29
N GLU A 12 11.09 -7.67 -7.75
CA GLU A 12 10.71 -7.39 -9.15
C GLU A 12 10.54 -5.88 -9.43
N MET A 13 10.49 -5.07 -8.37
CA MET A 13 10.29 -3.63 -8.45
C MET A 13 11.47 -2.93 -9.12
N ARG A 14 11.17 -2.09 -10.12
CA ARG A 14 12.16 -1.22 -10.76
C ARG A 14 12.21 0.13 -10.04
N VAL A 15 13.37 0.77 -10.10
CA VAL A 15 13.54 2.11 -9.52
C VAL A 15 12.67 3.12 -10.25
N GLY A 16 11.89 3.90 -9.50
CA GLY A 16 10.94 4.86 -10.04
C GLY A 16 9.58 4.28 -10.44
N GLU A 17 9.34 2.98 -10.21
CA GLU A 17 8.03 2.35 -10.34
C GLU A 17 7.47 2.01 -8.95
N PRO A 18 6.74 2.94 -8.30
CA PRO A 18 6.20 2.69 -6.97
C PRO A 18 5.08 1.65 -7.01
N ILE A 19 5.10 0.72 -6.07
CA ILE A 19 4.01 -0.23 -5.84
C ILE A 19 3.13 0.30 -4.71
N ARG A 20 1.83 0.35 -4.98
CA ARG A 20 0.79 0.72 -4.02
C ARG A 20 0.22 -0.51 -3.32
N PHE A 21 0.19 -0.47 -1.99
CA PHE A 21 -0.46 -1.47 -1.15
C PHE A 21 -1.66 -0.85 -0.41
N THR A 22 -2.75 -1.62 -0.31
CA THR A 22 -3.97 -1.24 0.40
C THR A 22 -3.83 -1.44 1.90
N THR A 23 -4.31 -0.50 2.71
CA THR A 23 -4.34 -0.67 4.17
C THR A 23 -5.72 -1.10 4.68
N GLU A 24 -5.87 -1.23 5.99
CA GLU A 24 -7.18 -1.45 6.62
C GLU A 24 -8.13 -0.27 6.43
N ASN A 25 -7.59 0.93 6.25
CA ASN A 25 -8.38 2.11 5.92
C ASN A 25 -8.41 2.29 4.39
N PRO A 26 -9.60 2.36 3.76
CA PRO A 26 -9.75 2.49 2.31
C PRO A 26 -9.10 3.74 1.72
N ASP A 27 -9.02 4.84 2.47
CA ASP A 27 -8.44 6.11 2.00
C ASP A 27 -6.93 6.20 2.21
N VAL A 28 -6.35 5.21 2.90
CA VAL A 28 -4.92 5.19 3.22
C VAL A 28 -4.23 4.09 2.44
N TYR A 29 -3.25 4.51 1.66
CA TYR A 29 -2.39 3.62 0.90
C TYR A 29 -0.95 3.67 1.40
N LEU A 30 -0.23 2.59 1.15
CA LEU A 30 1.22 2.50 1.32
C LEU A 30 1.83 2.52 -0.07
N ASP A 31 2.49 3.62 -0.43
CA ASP A 31 3.25 3.68 -1.68
C ASP A 31 4.71 3.34 -1.37
N VAL A 32 5.23 2.30 -2.02
CA VAL A 32 6.59 1.81 -1.82
C VAL A 32 7.38 2.04 -3.09
N ASP A 33 8.49 2.75 -3.00
CA ASP A 33 9.40 3.03 -4.11
C ASP A 33 10.78 2.41 -3.84
N ARG A 34 11.47 1.96 -4.89
CA ARG A 34 12.84 1.47 -4.80
C ARG A 34 13.76 2.61 -5.17
N ILE A 35 14.73 2.89 -4.32
CA ILE A 35 15.71 3.95 -4.53
C ILE A 35 17.12 3.39 -4.47
N PHE A 36 18.06 4.10 -5.09
CA PHE A 36 19.48 3.90 -4.88
C PHE A 36 19.99 4.92 -3.87
N LEU A 37 20.66 4.45 -2.83
CA LEU A 37 21.36 5.25 -1.83
C LEU A 37 22.86 5.07 -2.06
N GLY A 38 23.39 5.76 -3.07
CA GLY A 38 24.77 5.59 -3.51
C GLY A 38 24.96 4.28 -4.27
N LEU A 39 25.70 3.34 -3.69
CA LEU A 39 25.94 2.00 -4.26
C LEU A 39 24.92 0.95 -3.76
N ASP A 40 24.20 1.27 -2.70
CA ASP A 40 23.24 0.37 -2.07
C ASP A 40 21.82 0.67 -2.53
N GLU A 41 20.97 -0.35 -2.46
CA GLU A 41 19.55 -0.22 -2.73
C GLU A 41 18.78 -0.01 -1.44
N GLY A 42 17.69 0.75 -1.51
CA GLY A 42 16.77 0.94 -0.40
C GLY A 42 15.34 1.08 -0.89
N TRP A 43 14.43 1.14 0.08
CA TRP A 43 13.00 1.31 -0.15
C TRP A 43 12.50 2.54 0.58
N VAL A 44 11.71 3.34 -0.12
CA VAL A 44 10.98 4.45 0.48
C VAL A 44 9.53 4.04 0.60
N ILE A 45 8.99 4.09 1.81
CA ILE A 45 7.59 3.84 2.09
C ILE A 45 6.93 5.17 2.45
N TYR A 46 5.92 5.55 1.68
CA TYR A 46 5.06 6.69 1.95
C TYR A 46 3.78 6.19 2.63
N HIS A 47 3.50 6.70 3.82
CA HIS A 47 2.35 6.32 4.63
C HIS A 47 1.84 7.49 5.44
N GLN A 48 0.59 7.92 5.23
CA GLN A 48 -0.06 9.01 5.99
C GLN A 48 0.83 10.27 6.11
N GLU A 49 1.28 10.79 4.96
CA GLU A 49 2.20 11.95 4.84
C GLU A 49 3.60 11.75 5.43
N ARG A 50 3.91 10.56 5.95
CA ARG A 50 5.25 10.20 6.41
C ARG A 50 6.02 9.53 5.30
N ARG A 51 7.29 9.91 5.19
CA ARG A 51 8.28 9.27 4.33
C ARG A 51 9.23 8.47 5.21
N LEU A 52 9.23 7.16 5.05
CA LEU A 52 10.13 6.23 5.73
C LEU A 52 11.13 5.69 4.73
N VAL A 53 12.42 5.74 5.05
CA VAL A 53 13.47 5.18 4.22
C VAL A 53 14.04 3.98 4.94
N MET A 54 13.98 2.83 4.30
CA MET A 54 14.43 1.54 4.84
C MET A 54 15.52 0.98 3.93
N HIS A 55 16.63 0.61 4.54
CA HIS A 55 17.79 0.08 3.82
C HIS A 55 17.75 -1.46 3.82
N ASP A 56 17.08 -2.04 4.82
CA ASP A 56 16.92 -3.47 4.93
C ASP A 56 15.61 -3.93 4.29
N LEU A 57 15.70 -4.94 3.42
CA LEU A 57 14.54 -5.53 2.74
C LEU A 57 13.58 -6.16 3.74
N GLN A 58 14.09 -6.83 4.79
CA GLN A 58 13.24 -7.48 5.78
C GLN A 58 12.46 -6.44 6.60
N GLU A 59 13.09 -5.33 6.98
CA GLU A 59 12.43 -4.22 7.68
C GLU A 59 11.30 -3.63 6.82
N ALA A 60 11.55 -3.39 5.52
CA ALA A 60 10.54 -2.93 4.58
C ALA A 60 9.37 -3.91 4.48
N VAL A 61 9.66 -5.21 4.35
CA VAL A 61 8.64 -6.27 4.27
C VAL A 61 7.80 -6.33 5.55
N GLN A 62 8.43 -6.27 6.73
CA GLN A 62 7.73 -6.31 8.00
C GLN A 62 6.81 -5.09 8.17
N TYR A 63 7.27 -3.90 7.79
CA TYR A 63 6.46 -2.69 7.82
C TYR A 63 5.25 -2.81 6.89
N ILE A 64 5.47 -3.20 5.63
CA ILE A 64 4.37 -3.38 4.67
C ILE A 64 3.41 -4.46 5.18
N CYS A 65 3.91 -5.61 5.64
CA CYS A 65 3.07 -6.71 6.10
C CYS A 65 2.20 -6.32 7.31
N LYS A 66 2.69 -5.43 8.18
CA LYS A 66 1.96 -4.92 9.34
C LYS A 66 0.74 -4.11 8.94
N TYR A 67 0.84 -3.30 7.88
CA TYR A 67 -0.22 -2.39 7.46
C TYR A 67 -0.99 -2.85 6.22
N TRP A 68 -0.47 -3.85 5.48
CA TRP A 68 -1.08 -4.37 4.26
C TRP A 68 -2.28 -5.27 4.58
N ASN A 69 -3.46 -4.77 4.22
CA ASN A 69 -4.69 -5.54 4.24
C ASN A 69 -4.89 -6.25 2.89
N LEU A 70 -4.90 -7.58 2.94
CA LEU A 70 -5.06 -8.44 1.76
C LEU A 70 -6.52 -8.66 1.35
N ASN A 71 -7.47 -8.30 2.22
CA ASN A 71 -8.89 -8.37 1.92
C ASN A 71 -9.33 -7.14 1.10
N ILE A 72 -8.78 -7.02 -0.12
CA ILE A 72 -9.19 -6.02 -1.11
C ILE A 72 -10.71 -6.01 -1.31
N LYS A 73 -11.36 -7.18 -1.27
CA LYS A 73 -12.84 -7.28 -1.35
C LYS A 73 -13.55 -6.48 -0.27
N LYS A 74 -13.13 -6.61 1.00
CA LYS A 74 -13.75 -5.86 2.11
C LYS A 74 -13.52 -4.35 2.01
N VAL A 75 -12.34 -3.94 1.54
CA VAL A 75 -12.01 -2.53 1.34
C VAL A 75 -12.84 -1.92 0.20
N MET A 76 -13.02 -2.67 -0.89
CA MET A 76 -13.93 -2.28 -1.98
C MET A 76 -15.39 -2.22 -1.52
N ASP A 77 -15.91 -3.26 -0.84
CA ASP A 77 -17.29 -3.28 -0.34
C ASP A 77 -17.60 -2.08 0.59
N LEU A 78 -16.61 -1.62 1.38
CA LEU A 78 -16.72 -0.42 2.20
C LEU A 78 -16.79 0.87 1.36
N GLN A 79 -15.90 1.04 0.36
CA GLN A 79 -15.93 2.22 -0.52
C GLN A 79 -17.21 2.29 -1.37
N PHE A 80 -17.80 1.15 -1.74
CA PHE A 80 -19.07 1.12 -2.48
C PHE A 80 -20.29 1.34 -1.58
N SER A 81 -20.25 0.95 -0.30
CA SER A 81 -21.37 1.21 0.62
C SER A 81 -21.53 2.69 0.95
N GLU A 82 -20.45 3.48 0.91
CA GLU A 82 -20.53 4.95 1.08
C GLU A 82 -21.08 5.66 -0.17
N LEU A 83 -21.20 4.97 -1.31
CA LEU A 83 -21.81 5.49 -2.54
C LEU A 83 -23.31 5.17 -2.65
N ASP A 84 -23.86 4.29 -1.81
CA ASP A 84 -25.29 3.93 -1.80
C ASP A 84 -26.16 4.87 -0.93
N GLU A 85 -25.58 5.92 -0.31
CA GLU A 85 -26.33 6.97 0.43
C GLU A 85 -26.59 8.25 -0.39
N ILE A 86 -26.46 8.21 -1.72
CA ILE A 86 -26.82 9.33 -2.59
C ILE A 86 -27.90 8.89 -3.58
N GLU A 87 -29.06 9.54 -3.45
CA GLU A 87 -30.26 9.52 -4.31
C GLU A 87 -31.34 8.45 -4.02
N ASP A 88 -32.11 8.71 -2.96
CA ASP A 88 -33.58 8.60 -3.07
C ASP A 88 -34.25 9.83 -2.43
N LEU A 89 -34.14 10.98 -3.11
CA LEU A 89 -34.96 12.16 -2.91
C LEU A 89 -35.65 12.47 -4.24
N GLY A 90 -36.48 11.53 -4.69
CA GLY A 90 -37.10 11.63 -6.01
C GLY A 90 -38.44 10.92 -6.11
N GLU A 91 -39.44 11.36 -5.36
CA GLU A 91 -40.81 11.37 -5.89
C GLU A 91 -41.60 12.53 -5.25
N TYR A 92 -41.88 13.52 -6.10
CA TYR A 92 -42.79 14.66 -5.88
C TYR A 92 -44.19 14.27 -6.38
#